data_AF-A0A183HZQ1-F1
#
_entry.id   AF-A0A183HZQ1-F1
#
_cell.length_a   1.000
_cell.length_b   1.000
_cell.length_c   1.000
_cell.angle_alpha   90.00
_cell.angle_beta   90.00
_cell.angle_gamma   90.00
#
_symmetry.space_group_name_H-M   'P 1'
#
loop_
_entity.id
_entity.type
_entity.pdbx_description
1 polymer ?
#
loop_
_entity_poly.entity_id
_entity_poly.type
_entity_poly.pdbx_seq_one_letter_code
_entity_poly.pdbx_strand_id
1 'polypeptide(L)'
;MSFPQNVSNSMLVNFLKKLSCDLVLQLLIFIETGNIKDERVEKVMLSVDRADFCPRNSYQDFPQQIGYNATISAPHMHALALELLKDHLSEGSKALDIGSGSGYLTVCMALMVGRRGRVIGIDHIKELVDLSINNINKHHSDLLMDGRLKMVTGDGRSGHKADAPYAAIHVGAAAQKLPDIKNMAWRSHGDSNASLVENLRRNGLFRDERVKMTMLRVDRADFCPRNPYLDNPEPIGSNATISAPHMHAAALERLKDHLTEGDKALDIGSGSGYLTTCMAYMVGATGKVVGVEHIRQLVDLSISNIKKNHASLLEGRILIVEGDGRRGFPQYAPYNAIHVGAAAPNVPDELLNQLAPGGRMLIPVGAAHADQRFLQIDKDGKGKVTVNDLMGVVYVPLTNKENQIGRNQ
;
A
#
# COMPACT_ATOMS: atom_id res chain seq x y z
N MET A 1 33.19 8.42 20.28
CA MET A 1 33.27 9.14 18.99
C MET A 1 32.28 10.29 19.06
N SER A 2 32.78 11.50 18.85
CA SER A 2 32.13 12.79 19.02
C SER A 2 31.14 13.08 17.88
N PHE A 3 29.91 13.46 18.22
CA PHE A 3 28.98 14.10 17.30
C PHE A 3 29.43 15.54 17.01
N PRO A 4 29.34 16.02 15.76
CA PRO A 4 29.67 17.41 15.44
C PRO A 4 28.63 18.35 16.05
N GLN A 5 29.08 19.16 17.01
CA GLN A 5 28.40 20.38 17.43
C GLN A 5 28.46 21.37 16.26
N ASN A 6 27.30 21.84 15.78
CA ASN A 6 27.05 23.26 15.45
C ASN A 6 25.66 23.44 14.79
N VAL A 7 24.62 23.37 15.62
CA VAL A 7 23.52 24.33 15.51
C VAL A 7 23.42 24.96 16.91
N SER A 8 23.62 26.27 17.02
CA SER A 8 23.64 26.92 18.35
C SER A 8 22.29 26.68 19.04
N ASN A 9 22.31 26.06 20.22
CA ASN A 9 21.14 25.83 21.08
C ASN A 9 20.29 27.11 21.31
N SER A 10 20.87 28.30 21.17
CA SER A 10 20.15 29.58 21.26
C SER A 10 19.14 29.84 20.14
N MET A 11 19.38 29.32 18.92
CA MET A 11 18.49 29.54 17.78
C MET A 11 17.29 28.57 17.84
N LEU A 12 17.55 27.32 18.22
CA LEU A 12 16.51 26.32 18.48
C LEU A 12 15.65 26.74 19.67
N VAL A 13 16.25 27.18 20.79
CA VAL A 13 15.50 27.63 21.98
C VAL A 13 14.69 28.91 21.73
N ASN A 14 15.19 29.85 20.93
CA ASN A 14 14.41 31.06 20.57
C ASN A 14 13.31 30.78 19.54
N PHE A 15 13.48 29.76 18.70
CA PHE A 15 12.46 29.29 17.76
C PHE A 15 11.35 28.49 18.47
N LEU A 16 11.74 27.61 19.41
CA LEU A 16 10.82 26.85 20.27
C LEU A 16 9.97 27.73 21.19
N LYS A 17 10.47 28.93 21.58
CA LYS A 17 9.70 29.90 22.36
C LYS A 17 8.56 30.60 21.60
N LYS A 18 8.50 30.46 20.28
CA LYS A 18 7.44 31.04 19.43
C LYS A 18 6.34 30.05 19.04
N LEU A 19 6.57 28.77 19.25
CA LEU A 19 5.63 27.70 18.90
C LEU A 19 4.90 27.27 20.16
N SER A 20 3.63 26.87 20.04
CA SER A 20 2.91 26.29 21.17
C SER A 20 3.63 25.02 21.64
N CYS A 21 3.69 24.79 22.96
CA CYS A 21 4.34 23.60 23.54
C CYS A 21 3.81 22.28 22.94
N ASP A 22 2.55 22.27 22.51
CA ASP A 22 1.88 21.09 21.94
C ASP A 22 2.40 20.74 20.54
N LEU A 23 2.67 21.74 19.69
CA LEU A 23 3.22 21.52 18.34
C LEU A 23 4.63 20.92 18.40
N VAL A 24 5.45 21.45 19.32
CA VAL A 24 6.83 20.98 19.55
C VAL A 24 6.84 19.54 20.05
N LEU A 25 6.01 19.24 21.06
CA LEU A 25 5.96 17.91 21.65
C LEU A 25 5.52 16.84 20.65
N GLN A 26 4.57 17.16 19.78
CA GLN A 26 4.04 16.21 18.82
C GLN A 26 4.97 15.97 17.64
N LEU A 27 5.71 16.99 17.20
CA LEU A 27 6.74 16.81 16.18
C LEU A 27 7.93 15.99 16.71
N LEU A 28 8.32 16.21 17.98
CA LEU A 28 9.32 15.37 18.65
C LEU A 28 8.88 13.91 18.69
N ILE A 29 7.60 13.62 18.97
CA ILE A 29 7.05 12.26 18.88
C ILE A 29 7.19 11.68 17.46
N PHE A 30 6.95 12.47 16.41
CA PHE A 30 7.13 11.98 15.02
C PHE A 30 8.59 11.74 14.63
N ILE A 31 9.51 12.55 15.15
CA ILE A 31 10.96 12.36 14.96
C ILE A 31 11.41 11.10 15.71
N GLU A 32 11.00 10.95 16.98
CA GLU A 32 11.33 9.79 17.81
C GLU A 32 10.73 8.49 17.30
N THR A 33 9.55 8.55 16.65
CA THR A 33 8.91 7.39 16.01
C THR A 33 9.42 7.09 14.59
N GLY A 34 10.32 7.93 14.04
CA GLY A 34 10.95 7.71 12.73
C GLY A 34 10.11 8.11 11.52
N ASN A 35 9.04 8.89 11.73
CA ASN A 35 8.11 9.34 10.69
C ASN A 35 8.60 10.57 9.93
N ILE A 36 9.52 11.36 10.51
CA ILE A 36 10.24 12.45 9.82
C ILE A 36 11.74 12.13 9.90
N LYS A 37 12.40 12.10 8.74
CA LYS A 37 13.82 11.74 8.59
C LYS A 37 14.64 12.85 7.93
N ASP A 38 14.00 13.71 7.13
CA ASP A 38 14.65 14.81 6.42
C ASP A 38 14.56 16.12 7.22
N GLU A 39 15.72 16.73 7.46
CA GLU A 39 15.85 17.97 8.23
C GLU A 39 15.06 19.15 7.61
N ARG A 40 14.89 19.17 6.28
CA ARG A 40 14.11 20.23 5.62
C ARG A 40 12.62 20.06 5.90
N VAL A 41 12.13 18.82 5.95
CA VAL A 41 10.73 18.52 6.27
C VAL A 41 10.43 18.94 7.71
N GLU A 42 11.28 18.55 8.65
CA GLU A 42 11.18 18.97 10.05
C GLU A 42 11.15 20.50 10.17
N LYS A 43 12.14 21.18 9.58
CA LYS A 43 12.28 22.64 9.66
C LYS A 43 11.05 23.37 9.11
N VAL A 44 10.53 22.91 7.98
CA VAL A 44 9.34 23.52 7.38
C VAL A 44 8.11 23.31 8.25
N MET A 45 7.86 22.09 8.72
CA MET A 45 6.70 21.81 9.58
C MET A 45 6.74 22.57 10.90
N LEU A 46 7.94 22.79 11.48
CA LEU A 46 8.09 23.64 12.65
C LEU A 46 7.88 25.13 12.34
N SER A 47 8.17 25.58 11.12
CA SER A 47 8.08 26.99 10.75
C SER A 47 6.67 27.45 10.37
N VAL A 48 5.75 26.51 10.17
CA VAL A 48 4.35 26.77 9.79
C VAL A 48 3.45 26.32 10.92
N ASP A 49 2.85 27.26 11.65
CA ASP A 49 1.94 26.92 12.74
C ASP A 49 0.61 26.38 12.20
N ARG A 50 0.33 25.10 12.42
CA ARG A 50 -0.91 24.45 11.99
C ARG A 50 -2.16 25.10 12.58
N ALA A 51 -2.07 25.79 13.72
CA ALA A 51 -3.20 26.53 14.31
C ALA A 51 -3.71 27.68 13.44
N ASP A 52 -2.88 28.24 12.57
CA ASP A 52 -3.32 29.23 11.60
C ASP A 52 -4.27 28.65 10.56
N PHE A 53 -4.18 27.34 10.31
CA PHE A 53 -4.86 26.63 9.24
C PHE A 53 -5.97 25.69 9.77
N CYS A 54 -6.06 25.54 11.09
CA CYS A 54 -6.99 24.64 11.76
C CYS A 54 -7.41 25.24 13.10
N PRO A 55 -8.65 25.74 13.27
CA PRO A 55 -9.03 26.50 14.46
C PRO A 55 -9.29 25.65 15.72
N ARG A 56 -9.46 24.33 15.59
CA ARG A 56 -9.76 23.41 16.70
C ARG A 56 -8.83 22.20 16.65
N ASN A 57 -8.39 21.73 17.82
CA ASN A 57 -7.53 20.55 17.96
C ASN A 57 -6.35 20.55 16.98
N SER A 58 -5.76 21.73 16.78
CA SER A 58 -4.85 22.04 15.67
C SER A 58 -3.60 21.19 15.62
N TYR A 59 -3.23 20.59 16.75
CA TYR A 59 -2.06 19.75 16.87
C TYR A 59 -2.41 18.28 16.86
N GLN A 60 -3.59 17.87 17.33
CA GLN A 60 -3.97 16.47 17.46
C GLN A 60 -3.81 15.65 16.16
N ASP A 61 -3.34 14.40 16.31
CA ASP A 61 -2.97 13.51 15.20
C ASP A 61 -4.14 12.80 14.52
N PHE A 62 -5.17 13.56 14.18
CA PHE A 62 -6.29 13.08 13.39
C PHE A 62 -6.84 14.20 12.50
N PRO A 63 -7.57 13.86 11.41
CA PRO A 63 -8.17 14.85 10.53
C PRO A 63 -9.13 15.78 11.29
N GLN A 64 -9.06 17.08 11.02
CA GLN A 64 -9.96 18.08 11.63
C GLN A 64 -10.87 18.69 10.58
N GLN A 65 -12.11 18.98 10.95
CA GLN A 65 -13.04 19.68 10.05
C GLN A 65 -12.63 21.14 9.84
N ILE A 66 -12.64 21.57 8.58
CA ILE A 66 -12.34 22.96 8.19
C ILE A 66 -13.55 23.67 7.54
N GLY A 67 -14.74 23.08 7.66
CA GLY A 67 -15.96 23.53 7.01
C GLY A 67 -16.18 22.89 5.65
N TYR A 68 -17.31 23.18 5.02
CA TYR A 68 -17.65 22.76 3.64
C TYR A 68 -17.54 21.24 3.39
N ASN A 69 -17.80 20.42 4.42
CA ASN A 69 -17.63 18.97 4.39
C ASN A 69 -16.20 18.52 4.02
N ALA A 70 -15.21 19.35 4.32
CA ALA A 70 -13.79 19.10 4.10
C ALA A 70 -13.04 18.95 5.42
N THR A 71 -11.87 18.31 5.34
CA THR A 71 -10.96 18.16 6.48
C THR A 71 -9.55 18.62 6.12
N ILE A 72 -8.81 19.11 7.10
CA ILE A 72 -7.35 19.15 7.06
C ILE A 72 -6.83 17.82 7.60
N SER A 73 -5.91 17.18 6.86
CA SER A 73 -5.33 15.89 7.24
C SER A 73 -4.56 15.97 8.56
N ALA A 74 -4.37 14.82 9.22
CA ALA A 74 -3.55 14.71 10.42
C ALA A 74 -2.10 15.18 10.16
N PRO A 75 -1.38 15.74 11.15
CA PRO A 75 0.02 16.14 11.01
C PRO A 75 0.93 15.05 10.44
N HIS A 76 0.81 13.78 10.87
CA HIS A 76 1.65 12.71 10.33
C HIS A 76 1.46 12.50 8.82
N MET A 77 0.25 12.77 8.29
CA MET A 77 -0.02 12.65 6.85
C MET A 77 0.67 13.76 6.06
N HIS A 78 0.75 14.98 6.61
CA HIS A 78 1.53 16.06 5.99
C HIS A 78 3.02 15.78 6.03
N ALA A 79 3.53 15.27 7.16
CA ALA A 79 4.91 14.83 7.31
C ALA A 79 5.27 13.77 6.26
N LEU A 80 4.44 12.73 6.14
CA LEU A 80 4.62 11.67 5.14
C LEU A 80 4.59 12.22 3.71
N ALA A 81 3.65 13.11 3.37
CA ALA A 81 3.57 13.71 2.06
C ALA A 81 4.85 14.50 1.71
N LEU A 82 5.35 15.30 2.65
CA LEU A 82 6.58 16.07 2.46
C LEU A 82 7.80 15.15 2.36
N GLU A 83 7.89 14.09 3.19
CA GLU A 83 8.96 13.09 3.12
C GLU A 83 9.01 12.36 1.77
N LEU A 84 7.85 11.99 1.22
CA LEU A 84 7.76 11.31 -0.07
C LEU A 84 8.08 12.23 -1.26
N LEU A 85 7.82 13.54 -1.13
CA LEU A 85 8.03 14.52 -2.20
C LEU A 85 9.34 15.29 -2.07
N LYS A 86 10.11 15.12 -1.00
CA LYS A 86 11.27 15.97 -0.66
C LYS A 86 12.33 16.10 -1.75
N ASP A 87 12.57 15.05 -2.53
CA ASP A 87 13.58 15.05 -3.58
C ASP A 87 13.11 15.84 -4.82
N HIS A 88 11.80 16.08 -4.93
CA HIS A 88 11.17 16.86 -5.99
C HIS A 88 10.80 18.29 -5.54
N LEU A 89 10.78 18.54 -4.23
CA LEU A 89 10.63 19.86 -3.61
C LEU A 89 12.00 20.48 -3.34
N SER A 90 12.70 20.85 -4.41
CA SER A 90 14.04 21.46 -4.39
C SER A 90 14.00 22.93 -4.80
N GLU A 91 15.04 23.69 -4.44
CA GLU A 91 15.15 25.13 -4.73
C GLU A 91 14.89 25.43 -6.22
N GLY A 92 13.88 26.26 -6.51
CA GLY A 92 13.50 26.63 -7.87
C GLY A 92 12.47 25.70 -8.53
N SER A 93 12.09 24.59 -7.89
CA SER A 93 11.11 23.67 -8.46
C SER A 93 9.69 24.21 -8.39
N LYS A 94 8.82 23.68 -9.26
CA LYS A 94 7.40 23.98 -9.25
C LYS A 94 6.63 22.80 -8.67
N ALA A 95 5.64 23.07 -7.83
CA ALA A 95 4.77 22.02 -7.31
C ALA A 95 3.29 22.39 -7.35
N LEU A 96 2.43 21.38 -7.33
CA LEU A 96 0.98 21.52 -7.35
C LEU A 96 0.37 20.76 -6.17
N ASP A 97 -0.50 21.41 -5.42
CA ASP A 97 -1.25 20.81 -4.31
C ASP A 97 -2.76 20.84 -4.64
N ILE A 98 -3.33 19.66 -4.93
CA ILE A 98 -4.72 19.49 -5.36
C ILE A 98 -5.60 19.12 -4.16
N GLY A 99 -6.70 19.85 -3.97
CA GLY A 99 -7.50 19.73 -2.75
C GLY A 99 -6.79 20.40 -1.58
N SER A 100 -6.22 21.58 -1.85
CA SER A 100 -5.37 22.31 -0.89
C SER A 100 -6.08 22.69 0.41
N GLY A 101 -7.42 22.65 0.46
CA GLY A 101 -8.18 22.81 1.68
C GLY A 101 -7.87 24.11 2.41
N SER A 102 -7.33 24.01 3.62
CA SER A 102 -6.97 25.17 4.43
C SER A 102 -5.67 25.85 4.01
N GLY A 103 -4.85 25.23 3.15
CA GLY A 103 -3.58 25.77 2.63
C GLY A 103 -2.32 25.37 3.40
N TYR A 104 -2.42 24.58 4.48
CA TYR A 104 -1.28 24.23 5.34
C TYR A 104 -0.14 23.56 4.55
N LEU A 105 -0.45 22.45 3.86
CA LEU A 105 0.55 21.71 3.11
C LEU A 105 1.11 22.53 1.93
N THR A 106 0.28 23.35 1.30
CA THR A 106 0.70 24.24 0.20
C THR A 106 1.80 25.21 0.65
N VAL A 107 1.67 25.79 1.86
CA VAL A 107 2.70 26.64 2.47
C VAL A 107 3.98 25.84 2.75
N CYS A 108 3.85 24.64 3.33
CA CYS A 108 5.00 23.80 3.59
C CYS A 108 5.77 23.49 2.30
N MET A 109 5.08 23.08 1.24
CA MET A 109 5.68 22.85 -0.08
C MET A 109 6.35 24.13 -0.62
N ALA A 110 5.73 25.30 -0.46
CA ALA A 110 6.28 26.58 -0.92
C ALA A 110 7.59 26.95 -0.21
N LEU A 111 7.72 26.60 1.07
CA LEU A 111 8.97 26.78 1.81
C LEU A 111 10.05 25.77 1.38
N MET A 112 9.68 24.54 1.02
CA MET A 112 10.62 23.53 0.54
C MET A 112 11.19 23.83 -0.87
N VAL A 113 10.37 24.36 -1.78
CA VAL A 113 10.84 24.76 -3.13
C VAL A 113 11.68 26.04 -3.15
N GLY A 114 11.80 26.70 -1.99
CA GLY A 114 12.72 27.79 -1.76
C GLY A 114 12.40 29.10 -2.51
N ARG A 115 13.37 30.01 -2.60
CA ARG A 115 13.10 31.41 -3.00
C ARG A 115 12.75 31.59 -4.47
N ARG A 116 13.26 30.70 -5.32
CA ARG A 116 12.99 30.72 -6.77
C ARG A 116 11.89 29.76 -7.19
N GLY A 117 11.35 28.98 -6.24
CA GLY A 117 10.33 27.99 -6.51
C GLY A 117 8.94 28.59 -6.62
N ARG A 118 7.98 27.76 -7.03
CA ARG A 118 6.57 28.14 -7.09
C ARG A 118 5.64 26.99 -6.75
N VAL A 119 4.62 27.24 -5.94
CA VAL A 119 3.60 26.26 -5.59
C VAL A 119 2.21 26.81 -5.90
N ILE A 120 1.40 25.98 -6.55
CA ILE A 120 0.00 26.27 -6.79
C ILE A 120 -0.86 25.39 -5.89
N GLY A 121 -1.68 25.99 -5.04
CA GLY A 121 -2.75 25.29 -4.34
C GLY A 121 -4.05 25.44 -5.12
N ILE A 122 -4.73 24.34 -5.41
CA ILE A 122 -6.03 24.35 -6.09
C ILE A 122 -7.11 23.68 -5.24
N ASP A 123 -8.27 24.33 -5.13
CA ASP A 123 -9.47 23.73 -4.58
C ASP A 123 -10.70 24.14 -5.39
N HIS A 124 -11.69 23.25 -5.48
CA HIS A 124 -12.94 23.51 -6.19
C HIS A 124 -13.93 24.34 -5.35
N ILE A 125 -13.75 24.39 -4.03
CA ILE A 125 -14.59 25.17 -3.13
C ILE A 125 -13.95 26.55 -2.96
N LYS A 126 -14.57 27.58 -3.52
CA LYS A 126 -14.05 28.96 -3.50
C LYS A 126 -13.82 29.44 -2.08
N GLU A 127 -14.71 29.10 -1.16
CA GLU A 127 -14.65 29.53 0.23
C GLU A 127 -13.46 28.92 0.97
N LEU A 128 -13.03 27.70 0.61
CA LEU A 128 -11.79 27.12 1.14
C LEU A 128 -10.56 27.80 0.56
N VAL A 129 -10.59 28.21 -0.71
CA VAL A 129 -9.52 29.02 -1.31
C VAL A 129 -9.42 30.38 -0.60
N ASP A 130 -10.53 31.08 -0.38
CA ASP A 130 -10.54 32.35 0.35
C ASP A 130 -10.06 32.16 1.81
N LEU A 131 -10.51 31.10 2.49
CA LEU A 131 -10.04 30.71 3.82
C LEU A 131 -8.53 30.48 3.84
N SER A 132 -8.00 29.75 2.85
CA SER A 132 -6.57 29.46 2.76
C SER A 132 -5.73 30.71 2.59
N ILE A 133 -6.16 31.65 1.73
CA ILE A 133 -5.50 32.94 1.55
C ILE A 133 -5.48 33.72 2.87
N ASN A 134 -6.59 33.73 3.62
CA ASN A 134 -6.66 34.38 4.92
C ASN A 134 -5.73 33.72 5.95
N ASN A 135 -5.64 32.39 5.97
CA ASN A 135 -4.73 31.66 6.86
C ASN A 135 -3.27 31.97 6.54
N ILE A 136 -2.91 31.92 5.25
CA ILE A 136 -1.56 32.22 4.76
C ILE A 136 -1.18 33.66 5.13
N ASN A 137 -2.10 34.62 4.99
CA ASN A 137 -1.84 36.02 5.30
C ASN A 137 -1.53 36.30 6.78
N LYS A 138 -1.84 35.37 7.71
CA LYS A 138 -1.52 35.54 9.14
C LYS A 138 -0.01 35.64 9.37
N HIS A 139 0.77 34.72 8.78
CA HIS A 139 2.22 34.63 9.04
C HIS A 139 3.10 34.34 7.80
N HIS A 140 2.51 34.15 6.62
CA HIS A 140 3.21 33.78 5.38
C HIS A 140 2.72 34.57 4.15
N SER A 141 2.29 35.83 4.36
CA SER A 141 1.80 36.71 3.29
C SER A 141 2.86 37.01 2.22
N ASP A 142 4.14 36.94 2.58
CA ASP A 142 5.27 37.11 1.67
C ASP A 142 5.19 36.12 0.49
N LEU A 143 4.82 34.86 0.75
CA LEU A 143 4.70 33.82 -0.28
C LEU A 143 3.67 34.17 -1.35
N LEU A 144 2.57 34.84 -0.97
CA LEU A 144 1.54 35.30 -1.90
C LEU A 144 2.02 36.54 -2.65
N MET A 145 2.63 37.50 -1.94
CA MET A 145 3.07 38.79 -2.50
C MET A 145 4.19 38.62 -3.53
N ASP A 146 5.15 37.74 -3.28
CA ASP A 146 6.26 37.49 -4.19
C ASP A 146 5.95 36.44 -5.28
N GLY A 147 4.76 35.84 -5.23
CA GLY A 147 4.27 34.88 -6.22
C GLY A 147 4.92 33.51 -6.14
N ARG A 148 5.60 33.17 -5.03
CA ARG A 148 6.03 31.79 -4.73
C ARG A 148 4.88 30.86 -4.43
N LEU A 149 3.76 31.38 -3.94
CA LEU A 149 2.54 30.61 -3.67
C LEU A 149 1.36 31.29 -4.35
N LYS A 150 0.52 30.49 -5.00
CA LYS A 150 -0.76 30.97 -5.55
C LYS A 150 -1.88 29.99 -5.21
N MET A 151 -2.94 30.50 -4.60
CA MET A 151 -4.17 29.75 -4.36
C MET A 151 -5.18 30.02 -5.49
N VAL A 152 -5.81 28.97 -6.01
CA VAL A 152 -6.71 29.06 -7.17
C VAL A 152 -7.97 28.26 -6.93
N THR A 153 -9.11 28.86 -7.24
CA THR A 153 -10.39 28.13 -7.33
C THR A 153 -10.47 27.43 -8.67
N GLY A 154 -10.59 26.10 -8.66
CA GLY A 154 -10.70 25.33 -9.90
C GLY A 154 -10.86 23.83 -9.70
N ASP A 155 -11.16 23.13 -10.79
CA ASP A 155 -11.30 21.68 -10.79
C ASP A 155 -9.93 20.99 -10.73
N GLY A 156 -9.61 20.44 -9.56
CA GLY A 156 -8.40 19.67 -9.32
C GLY A 156 -8.15 18.52 -10.32
N ARG A 157 -9.20 17.94 -10.91
CA ARG A 157 -9.08 16.87 -11.93
C ARG A 157 -8.40 17.34 -13.21
N SER A 158 -8.48 18.64 -13.50
CA SER A 158 -7.85 19.27 -14.68
C SER A 158 -6.43 19.78 -14.39
N GLY A 159 -6.00 19.76 -13.12
CA GLY A 159 -4.79 20.41 -12.65
C GLY A 159 -4.77 21.92 -12.93
N HIS A 160 -3.62 22.55 -12.78
CA HIS A 160 -3.40 23.96 -13.16
C HIS A 160 -2.41 24.04 -14.33
N LYS A 161 -2.91 24.11 -15.57
CA LYS A 161 -2.06 24.02 -16.77
C LYS A 161 -1.11 25.20 -16.98
N ALA A 162 -1.47 26.38 -16.50
CA ALA A 162 -0.72 27.61 -16.76
C ALA A 162 0.69 27.64 -16.13
N ASP A 163 0.89 26.92 -15.01
CA ASP A 163 2.18 26.88 -14.31
C ASP A 163 2.93 25.54 -14.49
N ALA A 164 2.34 24.59 -15.22
CA ALA A 164 2.99 23.33 -15.58
C ALA A 164 4.28 23.57 -16.40
N PRO A 165 5.23 22.61 -16.43
CA PRO A 165 5.24 21.33 -15.72
C PRO A 165 5.59 21.47 -14.23
N TYR A 166 5.17 20.48 -13.43
CA TYR A 166 5.45 20.39 -12.00
C TYR A 166 6.47 19.29 -11.72
N ALA A 167 7.41 19.56 -10.82
CA ALA A 167 8.34 18.56 -10.29
C ALA A 167 7.64 17.63 -9.29
N ALA A 168 6.67 18.15 -8.54
CA ALA A 168 5.89 17.40 -7.56
C ALA A 168 4.39 17.75 -7.66
N ILE A 169 3.53 16.74 -7.52
CA ILE A 169 2.08 16.93 -7.43
C ILE A 169 1.56 16.14 -6.23
N HIS A 170 0.90 16.84 -5.31
CA HIS A 170 0.16 16.25 -4.20
C HIS A 170 -1.35 16.29 -4.48
N VAL A 171 -2.09 15.29 -4.03
CA VAL A 171 -3.56 15.22 -4.13
C VAL A 171 -4.14 14.88 -2.77
N GLY A 172 -4.60 15.89 -2.04
CA GLY A 172 -5.23 15.79 -0.73
C GLY A 172 -6.75 15.59 -0.77
N ALA A 173 -7.39 15.81 -1.91
CA ALA A 173 -8.81 15.51 -2.11
C ALA A 173 -9.05 14.02 -2.41
N ALA A 174 -10.15 13.47 -1.88
CA ALA A 174 -10.62 12.14 -2.26
C ALA A 174 -10.97 12.11 -3.76
N ALA A 175 -10.07 11.56 -4.57
CA ALA A 175 -10.30 11.42 -6.00
C ALA A 175 -11.30 10.28 -6.25
N GLN A 176 -12.54 10.60 -6.63
CA GLN A 176 -13.46 9.60 -7.19
C GLN A 176 -12.82 8.93 -8.42
N LYS A 177 -12.08 9.72 -9.22
CA LYS A 177 -11.28 9.27 -10.37
C LYS A 177 -9.87 9.89 -10.35
N LEU A 178 -8.82 9.13 -10.00
CA LEU A 178 -7.44 9.49 -10.33
C LEU A 178 -7.30 9.66 -11.86
N PRO A 179 -6.39 10.53 -12.35
CA PRO A 179 -6.07 10.58 -13.79
C PRO A 179 -5.69 9.18 -14.28
N ASP A 180 -5.84 8.89 -15.59
CA ASP A 180 -5.56 7.59 -16.20
C ASP A 180 -4.07 7.19 -16.05
N ILE A 181 -3.71 6.82 -14.82
CA ILE A 181 -2.55 6.03 -14.46
C ILE A 181 -3.02 4.61 -14.74
N LYS A 182 -2.54 4.03 -15.84
CA LYS A 182 -3.04 2.78 -16.43
C LYS A 182 -3.05 1.53 -15.52
N ASN A 183 -2.67 1.63 -14.24
CA ASN A 183 -2.54 0.51 -13.31
C ASN A 183 -3.04 0.90 -11.90
N MET A 184 -4.34 0.76 -11.60
CA MET A 184 -4.85 0.97 -10.23
C MET A 184 -5.80 -0.16 -9.81
N ALA A 185 -5.41 -0.82 -8.72
CA ALA A 185 -5.91 -2.09 -8.22
C ALA A 185 -7.16 -2.01 -7.32
N TRP A 186 -7.80 -0.84 -7.22
CA TRP A 186 -9.00 -0.63 -6.37
C TRP A 186 -10.23 -0.26 -7.21
N ARG A 187 -10.18 -0.52 -8.52
CA ARG A 187 -11.21 -0.12 -9.49
C ARG A 187 -11.63 -1.25 -10.41
N SER A 188 -11.25 -2.48 -10.09
CA SER A 188 -11.57 -3.61 -10.92
C SER A 188 -12.78 -4.40 -10.44
N HIS A 189 -13.62 -3.81 -9.57
CA HIS A 189 -14.89 -4.40 -9.15
C HIS A 189 -15.72 -4.86 -10.35
N GLY A 190 -16.50 -5.92 -10.16
CA GLY A 190 -17.48 -6.42 -11.13
C GLY A 190 -18.84 -6.67 -10.48
N ASP A 191 -19.85 -6.82 -11.32
CA ASP A 191 -21.16 -7.39 -10.96
C ASP A 191 -21.20 -8.93 -11.11
N SER A 192 -20.14 -9.50 -11.70
CA SER A 192 -19.95 -10.93 -11.93
C SER A 192 -18.45 -11.25 -11.93
N ASN A 193 -18.10 -12.54 -11.81
CA ASN A 193 -16.70 -12.96 -11.94
C ASN A 193 -16.10 -12.55 -13.30
N ALA A 194 -16.88 -12.66 -14.38
CA ALA A 194 -16.44 -12.29 -15.71
C ALA A 194 -16.11 -10.79 -15.83
N SER A 195 -16.98 -9.91 -15.32
CA SER A 195 -16.74 -8.47 -15.38
C SER A 195 -15.61 -8.04 -14.46
N LEU A 196 -15.47 -8.65 -13.27
CA LEU A 196 -14.32 -8.48 -12.38
C LEU A 196 -13.01 -8.79 -13.12
N VAL A 197 -12.91 -9.96 -13.75
CA VAL A 197 -11.70 -10.40 -14.45
C VAL A 197 -11.37 -9.51 -15.65
N GLU A 198 -12.36 -9.11 -16.45
CA GLU A 198 -12.10 -8.20 -17.57
C GLU A 198 -11.69 -6.81 -17.08
N ASN A 199 -12.24 -6.32 -15.98
CA ASN A 199 -11.83 -5.05 -15.38
C ASN A 199 -10.41 -5.11 -14.82
N LEU A 200 -10.01 -6.22 -14.19
CA LEU A 200 -8.63 -6.45 -13.75
C LEU A 200 -7.65 -6.38 -14.93
N ARG A 201 -7.99 -7.05 -16.03
CA ARG A 201 -7.18 -7.07 -17.26
C ARG A 201 -7.10 -5.69 -17.93
N ARG A 202 -8.25 -5.02 -18.07
CA ARG A 202 -8.35 -3.67 -18.66
C ARG A 202 -7.51 -2.66 -17.90
N ASN A 203 -7.43 -2.80 -16.57
CA ASN A 203 -6.61 -1.97 -15.69
C ASN A 203 -5.14 -2.43 -15.60
N GLY A 204 -4.68 -3.30 -16.52
CA GLY A 204 -3.27 -3.61 -16.69
C GLY A 204 -2.65 -4.51 -15.62
N LEU A 205 -3.44 -5.12 -14.73
CA LEU A 205 -2.95 -5.91 -13.60
C LEU A 205 -2.35 -7.26 -13.98
N PHE A 206 -2.79 -7.80 -15.12
CA PHE A 206 -2.24 -9.01 -15.72
C PHE A 206 -2.45 -8.97 -17.24
N ARG A 207 -1.71 -9.80 -17.97
CA ARG A 207 -1.76 -9.85 -19.45
C ARG A 207 -1.85 -11.25 -20.00
N ASP A 208 -1.42 -12.26 -19.25
CA ASP A 208 -1.38 -13.64 -19.70
C ASP A 208 -2.81 -14.22 -19.87
N GLU A 209 -3.04 -14.88 -21.00
CA GLU A 209 -4.36 -15.43 -21.32
C GLU A 209 -4.70 -16.64 -20.44
N ARG A 210 -3.70 -17.43 -20.01
CA ARG A 210 -3.93 -18.53 -19.05
C ARG A 210 -4.35 -18.00 -17.69
N VAL A 211 -3.83 -16.85 -17.27
CA VAL A 211 -4.29 -16.16 -16.05
C VAL A 211 -5.75 -15.71 -16.22
N LYS A 212 -6.10 -15.09 -17.35
CA LYS A 212 -7.50 -14.72 -17.66
C LYS A 212 -8.43 -15.92 -17.54
N MET A 213 -8.13 -16.98 -18.28
CA MET A 213 -8.98 -18.16 -18.38
C MET A 213 -9.09 -18.90 -17.04
N THR A 214 -8.01 -18.92 -16.26
CA THR A 214 -8.01 -19.48 -14.90
C THR A 214 -8.94 -18.70 -13.98
N MET A 215 -8.80 -17.37 -13.93
CA MET A 215 -9.65 -16.55 -13.05
C MET A 215 -11.11 -16.53 -13.50
N LEU A 216 -11.40 -16.66 -14.79
CA LEU A 216 -12.77 -16.84 -15.29
C LEU A 216 -13.36 -18.19 -14.87
N ARG A 217 -12.53 -19.25 -14.84
CA ARG A 217 -12.94 -20.61 -14.49
C ARG A 217 -13.15 -20.81 -13.00
N VAL A 218 -12.35 -20.17 -12.16
CA VAL A 218 -12.45 -20.24 -10.70
C VAL A 218 -13.29 -19.06 -10.23
N ASP A 219 -14.60 -19.28 -10.09
CA ASP A 219 -15.51 -18.22 -9.66
C ASP A 219 -15.22 -17.84 -8.21
N ARG A 220 -14.87 -16.57 -7.98
CA ARG A 220 -14.57 -16.06 -6.64
C ARG A 220 -15.75 -16.19 -5.66
N ALA A 221 -16.99 -16.24 -6.13
CA ALA A 221 -18.16 -16.46 -5.28
C ALA A 221 -18.18 -17.82 -4.57
N ASP A 222 -17.50 -18.83 -5.12
CA ASP A 222 -17.35 -20.13 -4.45
C ASP A 222 -16.45 -20.03 -3.20
N PHE A 223 -15.59 -19.01 -3.13
CA PHE A 223 -14.52 -18.88 -2.14
C PHE A 223 -14.68 -17.67 -1.22
N CYS A 224 -15.62 -16.77 -1.53
CA CYS A 224 -15.80 -15.49 -0.86
C CYS A 224 -17.27 -15.30 -0.46
N PRO A 225 -17.61 -15.39 0.84
CA PRO A 225 -19.01 -15.43 1.29
C PRO A 225 -19.76 -14.10 1.11
N ARG A 226 -19.04 -12.98 1.04
CA ARG A 226 -19.61 -11.63 0.90
C ARG A 226 -18.86 -10.87 -0.18
N ASN A 227 -19.59 -10.02 -0.91
CA ASN A 227 -19.04 -9.10 -1.90
C ASN A 227 -17.99 -9.73 -2.84
N PRO A 228 -18.23 -10.92 -3.42
CA PRO A 228 -17.18 -11.71 -4.07
C PRO A 228 -16.50 -11.00 -5.23
N TYR A 229 -17.18 -10.05 -5.87
CA TYR A 229 -16.71 -9.36 -7.06
C TYR A 229 -16.20 -7.94 -6.78
N LEU A 230 -16.06 -7.55 -5.52
CA LEU A 230 -15.37 -6.31 -5.18
C LEU A 230 -13.85 -6.54 -5.15
N ASP A 231 -13.10 -5.60 -5.72
CA ASP A 231 -11.64 -5.62 -5.71
C ASP A 231 -11.04 -5.15 -4.38
N ASN A 232 -11.35 -5.87 -3.31
CA ASN A 232 -10.87 -5.64 -1.95
C ASN A 232 -10.71 -6.99 -1.19
N PRO A 233 -9.97 -7.02 -0.08
CA PRO A 233 -9.97 -8.17 0.81
C PRO A 233 -11.32 -8.35 1.50
N GLU A 234 -11.77 -9.58 1.68
CA GLU A 234 -13.04 -9.91 2.35
C GLU A 234 -12.83 -10.92 3.48
N PRO A 235 -13.48 -10.76 4.65
CA PRO A 235 -13.30 -11.70 5.76
C PRO A 235 -13.86 -13.09 5.46
N ILE A 236 -13.09 -14.12 5.85
CA ILE A 236 -13.45 -15.54 5.68
C ILE A 236 -13.56 -16.31 7.01
N GLY A 237 -13.50 -15.59 8.14
CA GLY A 237 -13.48 -16.16 9.49
C GLY A 237 -12.07 -16.33 10.03
N SER A 238 -11.95 -16.71 11.31
CA SER A 238 -10.68 -16.97 12.01
C SER A 238 -9.63 -15.86 11.87
N ASN A 239 -10.07 -14.59 11.90
CA ASN A 239 -9.25 -13.40 11.69
C ASN A 239 -8.42 -13.42 10.38
N ALA A 240 -8.93 -14.13 9.37
CA ALA A 240 -8.36 -14.17 8.04
C ALA A 240 -9.27 -13.49 7.01
N THR A 241 -8.65 -13.06 5.91
CA THR A 241 -9.33 -12.50 4.74
C THR A 241 -8.91 -13.25 3.49
N ILE A 242 -9.84 -13.47 2.57
CA ILE A 242 -9.46 -13.76 1.18
C ILE A 242 -8.86 -12.48 0.58
N SER A 243 -7.65 -12.56 0.01
CA SER A 243 -6.96 -11.41 -0.58
C SER A 243 -7.76 -10.76 -1.69
N ALA A 244 -7.53 -9.47 -1.95
CA ALA A 244 -8.17 -8.77 -3.05
C ALA A 244 -7.91 -9.45 -4.41
N PRO A 245 -8.88 -9.46 -5.34
CA PRO A 245 -8.73 -9.99 -6.69
C PRO A 245 -7.45 -9.56 -7.42
N HIS A 246 -7.06 -8.29 -7.32
CA HIS A 246 -5.82 -7.81 -7.94
C HIS A 246 -4.55 -8.48 -7.39
N MET A 247 -4.53 -8.85 -6.11
CA MET A 247 -3.38 -9.52 -5.50
C MET A 247 -3.25 -10.95 -6.03
N HIS A 248 -4.36 -11.66 -6.20
CA HIS A 248 -4.36 -12.97 -6.86
C HIS A 248 -3.93 -12.86 -8.32
N ALA A 249 -4.45 -11.87 -9.07
CA ALA A 249 -4.05 -11.64 -10.45
C ALA A 249 -2.54 -11.35 -10.59
N ALA A 250 -2.01 -10.49 -9.70
CA ALA A 250 -0.58 -10.17 -9.67
C ALA A 250 0.28 -11.39 -9.32
N ALA A 251 -0.15 -12.22 -8.37
CA ALA A 251 0.55 -13.45 -8.03
C ALA A 251 0.58 -14.44 -9.20
N LEU A 252 -0.57 -14.71 -9.82
CA LEU A 252 -0.68 -15.61 -10.97
C LEU A 252 0.14 -15.12 -12.17
N GLU A 253 0.07 -13.83 -12.51
CA GLU A 253 0.85 -13.23 -13.61
C GLU A 253 2.36 -13.35 -13.36
N ARG A 254 2.81 -13.19 -12.13
CA ARG A 254 4.24 -13.27 -11.78
C ARG A 254 4.75 -14.71 -11.68
N LEU A 255 3.88 -15.66 -11.38
CA LEU A 255 4.21 -17.07 -11.28
C LEU A 255 3.93 -17.86 -12.57
N LYS A 256 3.35 -17.24 -13.60
CA LYS A 256 2.87 -17.92 -14.83
C LYS A 256 3.91 -18.82 -15.52
N ASP A 257 5.19 -18.45 -15.46
CA ASP A 257 6.29 -19.21 -16.09
C ASP A 257 6.78 -20.38 -15.21
N HIS A 258 6.27 -20.47 -13.98
CA HIS A 258 6.52 -21.52 -13.00
C HIS A 258 5.22 -22.25 -12.59
N LEU A 259 4.14 -21.96 -13.31
CA LEU A 259 2.83 -22.60 -13.22
C LEU A 259 2.47 -23.11 -14.62
N THR A 260 3.20 -24.13 -15.06
CA THR A 260 3.07 -24.78 -16.35
C THR A 260 2.73 -26.27 -16.18
N GLU A 261 2.31 -26.94 -17.25
CA GLU A 261 1.89 -28.34 -17.21
C GLU A 261 2.93 -29.24 -16.52
N GLY A 262 2.53 -29.89 -15.43
CA GLY A 262 3.37 -30.80 -14.65
C GLY A 262 4.14 -30.14 -13.49
N ASP A 263 4.10 -28.82 -13.36
CA ASP A 263 4.77 -28.11 -12.27
C ASP A 263 4.16 -28.44 -10.90
N LYS A 264 4.99 -28.28 -9.86
CA LYS A 264 4.58 -28.36 -8.47
C LYS A 264 4.55 -26.97 -7.83
N ALA A 265 3.42 -26.63 -7.22
CA ALA A 265 3.26 -25.36 -6.51
C ALA A 265 2.91 -25.54 -5.03
N LEU A 266 3.32 -24.59 -4.21
CA LEU A 266 3.02 -24.51 -2.78
C LEU A 266 2.35 -23.16 -2.48
N ASP A 267 1.21 -23.21 -1.80
CA ASP A 267 0.44 -22.04 -1.36
C ASP A 267 0.38 -22.04 0.18
N ILE A 268 1.16 -21.18 0.81
CA ILE A 268 1.25 -21.03 2.27
C ILE A 268 0.21 -20.02 2.76
N GLY A 269 -0.58 -20.41 3.74
CA GLY A 269 -1.74 -19.64 4.18
C GLY A 269 -2.86 -19.71 3.15
N SER A 270 -3.21 -20.94 2.72
CA SER A 270 -4.15 -21.18 1.62
C SER A 270 -5.55 -20.61 1.88
N GLY A 271 -5.92 -20.35 3.15
CA GLY A 271 -7.10 -19.58 3.51
C GLY A 271 -8.38 -20.13 2.90
N SER A 272 -9.01 -19.38 1.99
CA SER A 272 -10.25 -19.82 1.34
C SER A 272 -10.06 -20.95 0.33
N GLY A 273 -8.83 -21.22 -0.13
CA GLY A 273 -8.49 -22.17 -1.20
C GLY A 273 -8.55 -21.59 -2.62
N TYR A 274 -8.86 -20.30 -2.78
CA TYR A 274 -9.04 -19.68 -4.10
C TYR A 274 -7.77 -19.74 -4.95
N LEU A 275 -6.66 -19.23 -4.41
CA LEU A 275 -5.40 -19.16 -5.17
C LEU A 275 -4.82 -20.55 -5.41
N THR A 276 -4.92 -21.45 -4.44
CA THR A 276 -4.57 -22.87 -4.59
C THR A 276 -5.31 -23.52 -5.77
N THR A 277 -6.61 -23.23 -5.91
CA THR A 277 -7.45 -23.71 -7.04
C THR A 277 -7.00 -23.11 -8.37
N CYS A 278 -6.71 -21.82 -8.40
CA CYS A 278 -6.19 -21.15 -9.60
C CYS A 278 -4.85 -21.77 -10.04
N MET A 279 -3.91 -21.95 -9.12
CA MET A 279 -2.63 -22.59 -9.41
C MET A 279 -2.82 -24.00 -9.97
N ALA A 280 -3.77 -24.77 -9.44
CA ALA A 280 -4.04 -26.15 -9.91
C ALA A 280 -4.53 -26.20 -11.36
N TYR A 281 -5.24 -25.18 -11.82
CA TYR A 281 -5.57 -25.06 -13.24
C TYR A 281 -4.38 -24.65 -14.10
N MET A 282 -3.49 -23.78 -13.59
CA MET A 282 -2.32 -23.34 -14.35
C MET A 282 -1.23 -24.41 -14.48
N VAL A 283 -1.00 -25.21 -13.43
CA VAL A 283 -0.04 -26.35 -13.48
C VAL A 283 -0.56 -27.56 -14.27
N GLY A 284 -1.79 -27.47 -14.80
CA GLY A 284 -2.30 -28.42 -15.76
C GLY A 284 -2.72 -29.78 -15.17
N ALA A 285 -2.89 -30.78 -16.03
CA ALA A 285 -3.49 -32.07 -15.66
C ALA A 285 -2.55 -32.97 -14.85
N THR A 286 -1.25 -32.85 -15.08
CA THR A 286 -0.19 -33.64 -14.43
C THR A 286 0.50 -32.89 -13.29
N GLY A 287 0.23 -31.59 -13.14
CA GLY A 287 0.77 -30.77 -12.06
C GLY A 287 0.07 -31.00 -10.72
N LYS A 288 0.70 -30.48 -9.66
CA LYS A 288 0.23 -30.66 -8.29
C LYS A 288 0.42 -29.41 -7.44
N VAL A 289 -0.59 -29.06 -6.66
CA VAL A 289 -0.56 -27.89 -5.77
C VAL A 289 -0.83 -28.34 -4.33
N VAL A 290 0.00 -27.89 -3.41
CA VAL A 290 -0.19 -28.10 -1.98
C VAL A 290 -0.59 -26.77 -1.33
N GLY A 291 -1.75 -26.72 -0.69
CA GLY A 291 -2.16 -25.62 0.19
C GLY A 291 -1.87 -25.98 1.64
N VAL A 292 -1.19 -25.12 2.39
CA VAL A 292 -0.91 -25.31 3.83
C VAL A 292 -1.60 -24.22 4.62
N GLU A 293 -2.40 -24.61 5.60
CA GLU A 293 -3.20 -23.70 6.44
C GLU A 293 -3.15 -24.20 7.89
N HIS A 294 -2.84 -23.33 8.85
CA HIS A 294 -2.69 -23.75 10.26
C HIS A 294 -4.01 -23.71 11.06
N ILE A 295 -5.08 -23.14 10.48
CA ILE A 295 -6.41 -23.12 11.10
C ILE A 295 -7.30 -24.21 10.49
N ARG A 296 -7.62 -25.26 11.27
CA ARG A 296 -8.53 -26.34 10.85
C ARG A 296 -9.84 -25.85 10.22
N GLN A 297 -10.48 -24.82 10.78
CA GLN A 297 -11.72 -24.27 10.22
C GLN A 297 -11.52 -23.71 8.80
N LEU A 298 -10.36 -23.13 8.50
CA LEU A 298 -10.04 -22.62 7.15
C LEU A 298 -9.64 -23.75 6.20
N VAL A 299 -8.96 -24.80 6.69
CA VAL A 299 -8.74 -26.05 5.93
C VAL A 299 -10.08 -26.63 5.48
N ASP A 300 -11.02 -26.82 6.40
CA ASP A 300 -12.33 -27.39 6.09
C ASP A 300 -13.15 -26.49 5.16
N LEU A 301 -13.11 -25.16 5.39
CA LEU A 301 -13.71 -24.15 4.51
C LEU A 301 -13.15 -24.25 3.08
N SER A 302 -11.83 -24.33 2.93
CA SER A 302 -11.20 -24.38 1.61
C SER A 302 -11.58 -25.64 0.84
N ILE A 303 -11.60 -26.80 1.50
CA ILE A 303 -12.05 -28.05 0.91
C ILE A 303 -13.52 -27.95 0.50
N SER A 304 -14.37 -27.36 1.35
CA SER A 304 -15.79 -27.14 1.05
C SER A 304 -15.99 -26.22 -0.17
N ASN A 305 -15.24 -25.12 -0.24
CA ASN A 305 -15.28 -24.19 -1.38
C ASN A 305 -14.86 -24.88 -2.68
N ILE A 306 -13.73 -25.61 -2.66
CA ILE A 306 -13.24 -26.37 -3.83
C ILE A 306 -14.28 -27.40 -4.28
N LYS A 307 -14.97 -28.08 -3.36
CA LYS A 307 -15.99 -29.08 -3.70
C LYS A 307 -17.22 -28.52 -4.41
N LYS A 308 -17.50 -27.21 -4.35
CA LYS A 308 -18.67 -26.61 -5.01
C LYS A 308 -18.64 -26.83 -6.53
N ASN A 309 -17.53 -26.50 -7.18
CA ASN A 309 -17.39 -26.58 -8.65
C ASN A 309 -16.06 -27.18 -9.14
N HIS A 310 -15.18 -27.61 -8.23
CA HIS A 310 -13.82 -28.05 -8.54
C HIS A 310 -13.42 -29.35 -7.82
N ALA A 311 -14.40 -30.18 -7.41
CA ALA A 311 -14.17 -31.38 -6.61
C ALA A 311 -13.10 -32.33 -7.19
N SER A 312 -13.06 -32.51 -8.52
CA SER A 312 -12.09 -33.38 -9.18
C SER A 312 -10.63 -32.91 -9.04
N LEU A 313 -10.38 -31.66 -8.64
CA LEU A 313 -9.03 -31.22 -8.33
C LEU A 313 -8.48 -31.88 -7.06
N LEU A 314 -9.35 -32.21 -6.10
CA LEU A 314 -8.96 -32.90 -4.86
C LEU A 314 -8.58 -34.37 -5.09
N GLU A 315 -8.87 -34.92 -6.28
CA GLU A 315 -8.50 -36.27 -6.70
C GLU A 315 -7.05 -36.33 -7.22
N GLY A 316 -6.12 -35.67 -6.51
CA GLY A 316 -4.68 -35.80 -6.74
C GLY A 316 -3.96 -34.54 -7.22
N ARG A 317 -4.68 -33.51 -7.71
CA ARG A 317 -4.07 -32.24 -8.18
C ARG A 317 -3.94 -31.19 -7.09
N ILE A 318 -4.86 -31.15 -6.12
CA ILE A 318 -4.81 -30.30 -4.94
C ILE A 318 -4.69 -31.17 -3.70
N LEU A 319 -3.77 -30.82 -2.82
CA LEU A 319 -3.70 -31.31 -1.46
C LEU A 319 -3.80 -30.12 -0.50
N ILE A 320 -4.84 -30.06 0.32
CA ILE A 320 -4.92 -29.09 1.43
C ILE A 320 -4.49 -29.79 2.71
N VAL A 321 -3.56 -29.17 3.46
CA VAL A 321 -2.96 -29.73 4.67
C VAL A 321 -3.14 -28.77 5.83
N GLU A 322 -3.55 -29.29 7.00
CA GLU A 322 -3.40 -28.56 8.25
C GLU A 322 -1.94 -28.58 8.71
N GLY A 323 -1.29 -27.43 8.82
CA GLY A 323 0.09 -27.39 9.28
C GLY A 323 0.70 -25.99 9.37
N ASP A 324 1.88 -25.90 9.98
CA ASP A 324 2.65 -24.66 10.05
C ASP A 324 3.33 -24.38 8.71
N GLY A 325 2.78 -23.43 7.97
CA GLY A 325 3.30 -23.02 6.68
C GLY A 325 4.73 -22.49 6.68
N ARG A 326 5.27 -22.04 7.83
CA ARG A 326 6.68 -21.63 7.94
C ARG A 326 7.66 -22.79 7.82
N ARG A 327 7.17 -24.03 7.92
CA ARG A 327 7.93 -25.26 7.69
C ARG A 327 7.79 -25.77 6.25
N GLY A 328 6.98 -25.11 5.42
CA GLY A 328 6.60 -25.58 4.09
C GLY A 328 5.89 -26.93 4.12
N PHE A 329 6.06 -27.73 3.06
CA PHE A 329 5.59 -29.10 3.01
C PHE A 329 6.62 -30.00 2.31
N PRO A 330 7.66 -30.47 3.02
CA PRO A 330 8.82 -31.10 2.41
C PRO A 330 8.51 -32.41 1.66
N GLN A 331 7.40 -33.08 1.97
CA GLN A 331 7.02 -34.35 1.34
C GLN A 331 6.74 -34.23 -0.18
N TYR A 332 6.39 -33.04 -0.67
CA TYR A 332 6.20 -32.78 -2.11
C TYR A 332 7.23 -31.83 -2.72
N ALA A 333 8.18 -31.35 -1.92
CA ALA A 333 9.30 -30.55 -2.41
C ALA A 333 10.15 -31.34 -3.43
N PRO A 334 10.91 -30.66 -4.30
CA PRO A 334 10.98 -29.21 -4.47
C PRO A 334 9.79 -28.65 -5.27
N TYR A 335 9.53 -27.34 -5.14
CA TYR A 335 8.44 -26.62 -5.81
C TYR A 335 8.94 -25.65 -6.87
N ASN A 336 8.29 -25.63 -8.03
CA ASN A 336 8.55 -24.66 -9.11
C ASN A 336 8.06 -23.27 -8.71
N ALA A 337 6.90 -23.20 -8.05
CA ALA A 337 6.29 -21.97 -7.55
C ALA A 337 5.95 -22.07 -6.06
N ILE A 338 6.30 -21.05 -5.28
CA ILE A 338 5.82 -20.89 -3.90
C ILE A 338 5.12 -19.53 -3.78
N HIS A 339 3.93 -19.52 -3.22
CA HIS A 339 3.24 -18.30 -2.82
C HIS A 339 3.02 -18.31 -1.30
N VAL A 340 3.21 -17.15 -0.67
CA VAL A 340 2.94 -16.97 0.76
C VAL A 340 1.90 -15.88 0.92
N GLY A 341 0.70 -16.27 1.35
CA GLY A 341 -0.46 -15.40 1.54
C GLY A 341 -0.49 -14.65 2.87
N ALA A 342 0.63 -14.57 3.59
CA ALA A 342 0.76 -13.89 4.88
C ALA A 342 2.17 -13.30 5.04
N ALA A 343 2.28 -12.18 5.76
CA ALA A 343 3.54 -11.46 5.93
C ALA A 343 4.47 -12.17 6.92
N ALA A 344 5.65 -12.56 6.46
CA ALA A 344 6.70 -13.12 7.32
C ALA A 344 7.64 -12.01 7.82
N PRO A 345 8.19 -12.10 9.03
CA PRO A 345 9.18 -11.12 9.51
C PRO A 345 10.44 -11.09 8.63
N ASN A 346 10.83 -12.26 8.12
CA ASN A 346 11.93 -12.46 7.18
C ASN A 346 11.57 -13.63 6.26
N VAL A 347 12.28 -13.76 5.14
CA VAL A 347 12.13 -14.91 4.23
C VAL A 347 12.49 -16.20 4.98
N PRO A 348 11.58 -17.20 5.07
CA PRO A 348 11.90 -18.44 5.77
C PRO A 348 12.88 -19.31 4.97
N ASP A 349 13.99 -19.69 5.59
CA ASP A 349 14.98 -20.62 5.00
C ASP A 349 14.33 -21.94 4.56
N GLU A 350 13.29 -22.38 5.26
CA GLU A 350 12.64 -23.66 5.00
C GLU A 350 11.87 -23.64 3.69
N LEU A 351 11.31 -22.49 3.33
CA LEU A 351 10.66 -22.28 2.03
C LEU A 351 11.70 -22.10 0.93
N LEU A 352 12.79 -21.38 1.21
CA LEU A 352 13.92 -21.28 0.28
C LEU A 352 14.48 -22.66 -0.05
N ASN A 353 14.69 -23.53 0.94
CA ASN A 353 15.22 -24.87 0.78
C ASN A 353 14.30 -25.77 -0.07
N GLN A 354 12.98 -25.55 0.01
CA GLN A 354 11.98 -26.29 -0.77
C GLN A 354 11.75 -25.71 -2.18
N LEU A 355 12.30 -24.54 -2.50
CA LEU A 355 12.20 -23.96 -3.85
C LEU A 355 13.13 -24.72 -4.82
N ALA A 356 12.60 -25.15 -5.97
CA ALA A 356 13.33 -25.85 -7.00
C ALA A 356 14.43 -24.96 -7.63
N PRO A 357 15.51 -25.56 -8.18
CA PRO A 357 16.36 -24.85 -9.14
C PRO A 357 15.51 -24.34 -10.32
N GLY A 358 15.62 -23.05 -10.64
CA GLY A 358 14.76 -22.36 -11.60
C GLY A 358 13.39 -21.94 -11.05
N GLY A 359 13.11 -22.18 -9.76
CA GLY A 359 11.84 -21.86 -9.13
C GLY A 359 11.73 -20.40 -8.68
N ARG A 360 10.47 -19.96 -8.47
CA ARG A 360 10.13 -18.63 -7.96
C ARG A 360 9.25 -18.69 -6.72
N MET A 361 9.54 -17.82 -5.75
CA MET A 361 8.69 -17.56 -4.59
C MET A 361 8.19 -16.12 -4.58
N LEU A 362 6.92 -15.91 -4.22
CA LEU A 362 6.34 -14.61 -3.89
C LEU A 362 5.97 -14.58 -2.41
N ILE A 363 6.47 -13.58 -1.68
CA ILE A 363 6.28 -13.48 -0.22
C ILE A 363 6.22 -12.02 0.25
N PRO A 364 5.20 -11.63 1.03
CA PRO A 364 5.24 -10.39 1.80
C PRO A 364 6.21 -10.52 2.98
N VAL A 365 7.13 -9.58 3.11
CA VAL A 365 8.12 -9.53 4.19
C VAL A 365 8.05 -8.20 4.93
N GLY A 366 7.95 -8.28 6.26
CA GLY A 366 7.89 -7.15 7.17
C GLY A 366 7.41 -7.58 8.55
N ALA A 367 7.84 -6.88 9.60
CA ALA A 367 7.33 -7.13 10.94
C ALA A 367 5.82 -6.88 11.03
N ALA A 368 5.14 -7.55 11.97
CA ALA A 368 3.73 -7.30 12.23
C ALA A 368 3.53 -5.81 12.56
N HIS A 369 2.57 -5.16 11.89
CA HIS A 369 2.26 -3.73 12.04
C HIS A 369 3.35 -2.74 11.58
N ALA A 370 4.35 -3.21 10.82
CA ALA A 370 5.33 -2.35 10.13
C ALA A 370 5.07 -2.33 8.62
N ASP A 371 5.84 -1.50 7.90
CA ASP A 371 5.86 -1.51 6.43
C ASP A 371 6.24 -2.91 5.92
N GLN A 372 5.43 -3.46 5.01
CA GLN A 372 5.68 -4.75 4.39
C GLN A 372 6.01 -4.56 2.90
N ARG A 373 6.95 -5.35 2.41
CA ARG A 373 7.38 -5.38 1.01
C ARG A 373 6.98 -6.71 0.39
N PHE A 374 6.36 -6.69 -0.77
CA PHE A 374 6.07 -7.89 -1.54
C PHE A 374 7.30 -8.23 -2.37
N LEU A 375 7.96 -9.33 -2.01
CA LEU A 375 9.21 -9.76 -2.62
C LEU A 375 8.96 -10.87 -3.63
N GLN A 376 9.72 -10.82 -4.72
CA GLN A 376 9.94 -11.93 -5.62
C GLN A 376 11.32 -12.51 -5.35
N ILE A 377 11.38 -13.83 -5.19
CA ILE A 377 12.61 -14.56 -4.96
C ILE A 377 12.77 -15.60 -6.04
N ASP A 378 13.88 -15.55 -6.77
CA ASP A 378 14.22 -16.51 -7.80
C ASP A 378 15.43 -17.32 -7.36
N LYS A 379 15.39 -18.64 -7.56
CA LYS A 379 16.54 -19.52 -7.37
C LYS A 379 17.02 -20.01 -8.73
N ASP A 380 18.24 -19.68 -9.13
CA ASP A 380 18.78 -20.14 -10.42
C ASP A 380 19.15 -21.64 -10.40
N GLY A 381 19.52 -22.18 -11.56
CA GLY A 381 19.90 -23.59 -11.71
C GLY A 381 21.14 -24.00 -10.89
N LYS A 382 21.93 -23.05 -10.40
CA LYS A 382 23.12 -23.27 -9.55
C LYS A 382 22.81 -23.06 -8.06
N GLY A 383 21.57 -22.75 -7.70
CA GLY A 383 21.14 -22.50 -6.33
C GLY A 383 21.38 -21.06 -5.85
N LYS A 384 21.84 -20.14 -6.71
CA LYS A 384 21.97 -18.73 -6.35
C LYS A 384 20.59 -18.10 -6.23
N VAL A 385 20.36 -17.39 -5.13
CA VAL A 385 19.11 -16.70 -4.84
C VAL A 385 19.23 -15.23 -5.23
N THR A 386 18.23 -14.71 -5.93
CA THR A 386 18.05 -13.27 -6.20
C THR A 386 16.72 -12.80 -5.66
N VAL A 387 16.72 -11.63 -5.00
CA VAL A 387 15.55 -11.02 -4.40
C VAL A 387 15.24 -9.72 -5.13
N ASN A 388 14.00 -9.55 -5.55
CA ASN A 388 13.49 -8.35 -6.18
C ASN A 388 12.32 -7.79 -5.37
N ASP A 389 12.43 -6.53 -4.96
CA ASP A 389 11.36 -5.82 -4.26
C ASP A 389 10.35 -5.27 -5.27
N LEU A 390 9.10 -5.71 -5.16
CA LEU A 390 8.06 -5.37 -6.14
C LEU A 390 7.30 -4.12 -5.76
N MET A 391 6.79 -4.06 -4.52
CA MET A 391 5.89 -3.00 -4.04
C MET A 391 5.64 -3.10 -2.54
N GLY A 392 5.14 -2.00 -1.94
CA GLY A 392 4.58 -2.03 -0.59
C GLY A 392 3.22 -2.73 -0.57
N VAL A 393 2.94 -3.50 0.47
CA VAL A 393 1.68 -4.25 0.64
C VAL A 393 1.23 -4.26 2.11
N VAL A 394 0.00 -4.72 2.34
CA VAL A 394 -0.53 -4.98 3.68
C VAL A 394 -1.17 -6.37 3.69
N TYR A 395 -0.57 -7.29 4.41
CA TYR A 395 -0.99 -8.68 4.60
C TYR A 395 -1.18 -9.00 6.08
N VAL A 396 -2.03 -9.98 6.35
CA VAL A 396 -2.14 -10.60 7.67
C VAL A 396 -0.80 -11.25 8.06
N PRO A 397 -0.38 -11.24 9.34
CA PRO A 397 0.90 -11.81 9.76
C PRO A 397 0.95 -13.34 9.58
N LEU A 398 2.09 -13.86 9.11
CA LEU A 398 2.43 -15.28 9.16
C LEU A 398 2.90 -15.62 10.58
N THR A 399 1.99 -16.12 11.41
CA THR A 399 2.15 -16.24 12.86
C THR A 399 1.75 -17.62 13.38
N ASN A 400 1.87 -17.84 14.70
CA ASN A 400 1.30 -19.02 15.35
C ASN A 400 -0.23 -18.92 15.44
N LYS A 401 -0.91 -20.07 15.45
CA LYS A 401 -2.36 -20.18 15.61
C LYS A 401 -2.89 -19.35 16.78
N GLU A 402 -2.28 -19.43 17.96
CA GLU A 402 -2.73 -18.74 19.17
C GLU A 402 -2.71 -17.21 19.03
N ASN A 403 -1.77 -16.68 18.25
CA ASN A 403 -1.68 -15.24 17.98
C ASN A 403 -2.75 -14.78 16.98
N GLN A 404 -3.21 -15.67 16.09
CA GLN A 404 -4.22 -15.33 15.08
C GLN A 404 -5.64 -15.38 15.67
N ILE A 405 -6.00 -16.45 16.37
CA ILE A 405 -7.39 -16.66 16.86
C ILE A 405 -7.57 -16.35 18.36
N GLY A 406 -6.49 -16.06 19.07
CA GLY A 406 -6.48 -15.87 20.52
C GLY A 406 -6.35 -17.20 21.29
N ARG A 407 -5.91 -17.14 22.56
CA ARG A 407 -5.59 -18.33 23.38
C ARG A 407 -6.79 -19.22 23.77
N ASN A 408 -8.03 -18.83 23.46
CA ASN A 408 -9.25 -19.44 24.01
C ASN A 408 -10.28 -19.89 22.94
N GLN A 409 -9.87 -20.13 21.68
CA GLN A 409 -10.76 -20.63 20.61
C GLN A 409 -10.24 -21.91 19.96
#